data_AF-A0AB34KA93-F1
#
_entry.id   AF-A0AB34KA93-F1
#
_cell.length_a   1.000
_cell.length_b   1.000
_cell.length_c   1.000
_cell.angle_alpha   90.00
_cell.angle_beta   90.00
_cell.angle_gamma   90.00
#
_symmetry.space_group_name_H-M   'P 1'
#
loop_
_entity.id
_entity.type
_entity.pdbx_description
1 polymer ?
#
loop_
_entity_poly.entity_id
_entity_poly.type
_entity_poly.pdbx_seq_one_letter_code
_entity_poly.pdbx_strand_id
1 'polypeptide(L)'
;MLRLLLFLPLACAELADFDLGATIKGIPGAVRSNFRQFRVGTKQMWTNGKAAGAVKKRLKAGGDPLSYSEFHLLRKSSEDTGKLIQAGVLWIVAPELIPVMLYFFPRALPSTFESDQGAQKRYATLCRARATATLSLLTKLEEDSVGEGRKAKRTAAQRLLAIQMLKTKSIADAAAPMQPFLFPSTPPPKRQGKARALAAIKPLPQPLLKTGCKLIGLSGPIPGPIRRSSLANHLAQLVEEDAILRRTQLSTLSRSELVDACLDRGIGSLESTDAQLQRHLSTWLQLVHPQQTTDAPDPHRLRLAMMAASAITATRSAPEMALPRLLFTG
;
A
#
# COMPACT_ATOMS: atom_id res chain seq x y z
N MET A 1 -25.02 39.65 2.75
CA MET A 1 -24.28 39.92 1.50
C MET A 1 -22.84 40.41 1.70
N LEU A 2 -22.20 40.20 2.86
CA LEU A 2 -20.86 40.74 3.16
C LEU A 2 -19.83 39.69 3.64
N ARG A 3 -19.97 38.42 3.23
CA ARG A 3 -19.00 37.35 3.55
C ARG A 3 -18.38 36.66 2.33
N LEU A 4 -18.77 37.04 1.11
CA LEU A 4 -18.20 36.50 -0.14
C LEU A 4 -16.98 37.30 -0.66
N LEU A 5 -16.68 38.47 -0.10
CA LEU A 5 -15.59 39.33 -0.58
C LEU A 5 -14.24 39.09 0.10
N LEU A 6 -14.18 38.25 1.15
CA LEU A 6 -12.93 37.96 1.90
C LEU A 6 -12.14 36.76 1.36
N PHE A 7 -12.72 35.97 0.45
CA PHE A 7 -12.03 34.84 -0.21
C PHE A 7 -11.57 35.13 -1.65
N LEU A 8 -11.98 36.26 -2.22
CA LEU A 8 -11.58 36.67 -3.56
C LEU A 8 -10.09 37.05 -3.70
N PRO A 9 -9.41 37.69 -2.71
CA PRO A 9 -8.03 38.12 -2.92
C PRO A 9 -7.00 36.99 -2.82
N LEU A 10 -7.31 35.84 -2.19
CA LEU A 10 -6.37 34.69 -2.16
C LEU A 10 -6.34 33.92 -3.49
N ALA A 11 -7.47 33.80 -4.18
CA ALA A 11 -7.53 33.14 -5.49
C ALA A 11 -6.93 34.03 -6.61
N CYS A 12 -7.05 35.35 -6.50
CA CYS A 12 -6.43 36.27 -7.46
C CYS A 12 -4.89 36.36 -7.31
N ALA A 13 -4.34 36.09 -6.13
CA ALA A 13 -2.89 36.10 -5.92
C ALA A 13 -2.17 34.91 -6.60
N GLU A 14 -2.79 33.73 -6.69
CA GLU A 14 -2.24 32.56 -7.41
C GLU A 14 -2.34 32.69 -8.95
N LEU A 15 -3.25 33.53 -9.45
CA LEU A 15 -3.43 33.75 -10.90
C LEU A 15 -2.54 34.87 -11.46
N ALA A 16 -1.99 35.74 -10.61
CA ALA A 16 -1.13 36.85 -11.03
C ALA A 16 0.28 36.38 -11.49
N ASP A 17 0.72 35.21 -11.04
CA ASP A 17 2.01 34.60 -11.43
C ASP A 17 1.87 33.56 -12.56
N PHE A 18 0.69 33.44 -13.18
CA PHE A 18 0.46 32.51 -14.29
C PHE A 18 1.01 33.07 -15.60
N ASP A 19 2.31 32.85 -15.85
CA ASP A 19 2.96 33.23 -17.11
C ASP A 19 2.45 32.35 -18.27
N LEU A 20 1.42 32.88 -18.95
CA LEU A 20 0.82 32.27 -20.14
C LEU A 20 1.86 32.04 -21.25
N GLY A 21 2.84 32.96 -21.37
CA GLY A 21 3.89 32.90 -22.38
C GLY A 21 4.88 31.77 -22.13
N ALA A 22 5.34 31.61 -20.89
CA ALA A 22 6.17 30.46 -20.49
C ALA A 22 5.41 29.14 -20.59
N THR A 23 4.14 29.13 -20.21
CA THR A 23 3.28 27.93 -20.28
C THR A 23 3.09 27.48 -21.73
N ILE A 24 2.73 28.39 -22.65
CA ILE A 24 2.55 28.10 -24.08
C ILE A 24 3.87 27.64 -24.72
N LYS A 25 5.01 28.28 -24.39
CA LYS A 25 6.33 27.85 -24.86
C LYS A 25 6.73 26.47 -24.33
N GLY A 26 6.21 26.07 -23.16
CA GLY A 26 6.42 24.74 -22.57
C GLY A 26 5.57 23.63 -23.18
N ILE A 27 4.44 23.94 -23.84
CA ILE A 27 3.50 22.94 -24.39
C ILE A 27 4.19 21.98 -25.38
N PRO A 28 4.98 22.42 -26.38
CA PRO A 28 5.63 21.49 -27.32
C PRO A 28 6.60 20.53 -26.61
N GLY A 29 7.32 21.03 -25.59
CA GLY A 29 8.22 20.22 -24.77
C GLY A 29 7.47 19.17 -23.94
N ALA A 30 6.37 19.56 -23.31
CA ALA A 30 5.50 18.67 -22.53
C ALA A 30 4.81 17.62 -23.40
N VAL A 31 4.34 17.98 -24.61
CA VAL A 31 3.76 17.03 -25.57
C VAL A 31 4.82 16.02 -26.01
N ARG A 32 6.04 16.47 -26.32
CA ARG A 32 7.14 15.58 -26.73
C ARG A 32 7.56 14.63 -25.61
N SER A 33 7.65 15.10 -24.37
CA SER A 33 8.00 14.24 -23.22
C SER A 33 6.91 13.20 -22.94
N ASN A 34 5.63 13.61 -22.95
CA ASN A 34 4.49 12.71 -22.76
C ASN A 34 4.41 11.65 -23.87
N PHE A 35 4.63 12.04 -25.13
CA PHE A 35 4.66 11.07 -26.24
C PHE A 35 5.83 10.09 -26.11
N ARG A 36 7.02 10.57 -25.74
CA ARG A 36 8.17 9.71 -25.47
C ARG A 36 7.86 8.72 -24.34
N GLN A 37 7.28 9.19 -23.23
CA GLN A 37 6.90 8.36 -22.10
C GLN A 37 5.85 7.31 -22.48
N PHE A 38 4.85 7.69 -23.28
CA PHE A 38 3.87 6.76 -23.82
C PHE A 38 4.52 5.67 -24.69
N ARG A 39 5.44 6.06 -25.59
CA ARG A 39 6.17 5.12 -26.45
C ARG A 39 7.09 4.18 -25.66
N VAL A 40 7.77 4.69 -24.63
CA VAL A 40 8.60 3.85 -23.75
C VAL A 40 7.72 2.89 -22.94
N GLY A 41 6.64 3.39 -22.32
CA GLY A 41 5.75 2.58 -21.49
C GLY A 41 5.03 1.49 -22.27
N THR A 42 4.55 1.78 -23.48
CA THR A 42 3.97 0.76 -24.38
C THR A 42 4.98 -0.31 -24.78
N LYS A 43 6.22 0.08 -25.14
CA LYS A 43 7.30 -0.87 -25.43
C LYS A 43 7.60 -1.76 -24.22
N GLN A 44 7.71 -1.16 -23.03
CA GLN A 44 8.03 -1.89 -21.80
C GLN A 44 6.91 -2.86 -21.42
N MET A 45 5.65 -2.47 -21.61
CA MET A 45 4.51 -3.34 -21.38
C MET A 45 4.50 -4.54 -22.34
N TRP A 46 4.83 -4.33 -23.62
CA TRP A 46 4.97 -5.41 -24.59
C TRP A 46 6.10 -6.39 -24.23
N THR A 47 7.28 -5.88 -23.88
CA THR A 47 8.41 -6.72 -23.47
C THR A 47 8.10 -7.51 -22.20
N ASN A 48 7.47 -6.86 -21.22
CA ASN A 48 7.06 -7.51 -19.97
C ASN A 48 6.01 -8.59 -20.23
N GLY A 49 5.04 -8.33 -21.12
CA GLY A 49 4.03 -9.30 -21.54
C GLY A 49 4.64 -10.53 -22.22
N LYS A 50 5.60 -10.33 -23.12
CA LYS A 50 6.33 -11.43 -23.78
C LYS A 50 7.12 -12.27 -22.78
N ALA A 51 7.85 -11.62 -21.88
CA ALA A 51 8.63 -12.29 -20.83
C ALA A 51 7.72 -13.06 -19.85
N ALA A 52 6.63 -12.44 -19.39
CA ALA A 52 5.61 -13.09 -18.56
C ALA A 52 5.00 -14.32 -19.26
N GLY A 53 4.73 -14.25 -20.57
CA GLY A 53 4.27 -15.36 -21.39
C GLY A 53 5.28 -16.52 -21.45
N ALA A 54 6.57 -16.20 -21.61
CA ALA A 54 7.64 -17.19 -21.63
C ALA A 54 7.77 -17.93 -20.28
N VAL A 55 7.75 -17.20 -19.16
CA VAL A 55 7.76 -17.79 -17.81
C VAL A 55 6.54 -18.69 -17.60
N LYS A 56 5.33 -18.23 -17.94
CA LYS A 56 4.11 -19.06 -17.85
C LYS A 56 4.22 -20.34 -18.69
N LYS A 57 4.80 -20.26 -19.89
CA LYS A 57 5.03 -21.43 -20.74
C LYS A 57 6.02 -22.41 -20.10
N ARG A 58 7.12 -21.93 -19.51
CA ARG A 58 8.10 -22.74 -18.78
C ARG A 58 7.48 -23.45 -17.59
N LEU A 59 6.70 -22.74 -16.77
CA LEU A 59 6.01 -23.31 -15.61
C LEU A 59 5.02 -24.40 -16.01
N LYS A 60 4.25 -24.18 -17.09
CA LYS A 60 3.32 -25.19 -17.64
C LYS A 60 4.05 -26.44 -18.16
N ALA A 61 5.28 -26.28 -18.61
CA ALA A 61 6.13 -27.40 -19.04
C ALA A 61 6.80 -28.14 -17.88
N GLY A 62 6.53 -27.77 -16.62
CA GLY A 62 7.11 -28.41 -15.44
C GLY A 62 8.57 -28.01 -15.16
N GLY A 63 9.02 -26.87 -15.67
CA GLY A 63 10.37 -26.35 -15.40
C GLY A 63 10.57 -25.84 -13.96
N ASP A 64 11.73 -25.21 -13.74
CA ASP A 64 12.19 -24.76 -12.43
C ASP A 64 11.20 -23.86 -11.67
N PRO A 65 11.24 -23.90 -10.31
CA PRO A 65 10.42 -23.05 -9.48
C PRO A 65 10.70 -21.57 -9.74
N LEU A 66 9.66 -20.76 -9.56
CA LEU A 66 9.66 -19.33 -9.87
C LEU A 66 10.70 -18.53 -9.07
N SER A 67 11.59 -17.80 -9.75
CA SER A 67 12.45 -16.83 -9.07
C SER A 67 11.63 -15.62 -8.58
N TYR A 68 12.17 -14.85 -7.63
CA TYR A 68 11.47 -13.65 -7.17
C TYR A 68 11.21 -12.64 -8.30
N SER A 69 12.21 -12.37 -9.14
CA SER A 69 12.06 -11.43 -10.26
C SER A 69 10.99 -11.88 -11.27
N GLU A 70 10.89 -13.19 -11.51
CA GLU A 70 9.85 -13.74 -12.37
C GLU A 70 8.46 -13.63 -11.73
N PHE A 71 8.34 -13.89 -10.43
CA PHE A 71 7.09 -13.68 -9.69
C PHE A 71 6.65 -12.21 -9.74
N HIS A 72 7.58 -11.30 -9.44
CA HIS A 72 7.35 -9.88 -9.46
C HIS A 72 6.93 -9.41 -10.87
N LEU A 73 7.59 -9.90 -11.93
CA LEU A 73 7.23 -9.65 -13.32
C LEU A 73 5.82 -10.13 -13.65
N LEU A 74 5.47 -11.37 -13.29
CA LEU A 74 4.14 -11.94 -13.55
C LEU A 74 3.04 -11.15 -12.85
N ARG A 75 3.26 -10.80 -11.57
CA ARG A 75 2.33 -10.01 -10.77
C ARG A 75 2.12 -8.63 -11.38
N LYS A 76 3.21 -7.88 -11.60
CA LYS A 76 3.18 -6.51 -12.11
C LYS A 76 2.62 -6.44 -13.52
N SER A 77 3.00 -7.37 -14.40
CA SER A 77 2.44 -7.47 -15.75
C SER A 77 0.94 -7.75 -15.74
N SER A 78 0.46 -8.64 -14.85
CA SER A 78 -0.97 -8.92 -14.71
C SER A 78 -1.75 -7.71 -14.19
N GLU A 79 -1.21 -6.99 -13.20
CA GLU A 79 -1.83 -5.78 -12.64
C GLU A 79 -1.88 -4.64 -13.66
N ASP A 80 -0.77 -4.38 -14.35
CA ASP A 80 -0.70 -3.32 -15.36
C ASP A 80 -1.56 -3.62 -16.59
N THR A 81 -1.66 -4.90 -16.99
CA THR A 81 -2.59 -5.33 -18.05
C THR A 81 -4.05 -5.14 -17.63
N GLY A 82 -4.39 -5.49 -16.38
CA GLY A 82 -5.74 -5.27 -15.86
C GLY A 82 -6.12 -3.78 -15.84
N LYS A 83 -5.20 -2.91 -15.42
CA LYS A 83 -5.39 -1.45 -15.45
C LYS A 83 -5.55 -0.92 -16.87
N LEU A 84 -4.76 -1.40 -17.82
CA LEU A 84 -4.87 -1.00 -19.23
C LEU A 84 -6.22 -1.41 -19.81
N ILE A 85 -6.67 -2.64 -19.56
CA ILE A 85 -7.98 -3.12 -20.03
C ILE A 85 -9.09 -2.26 -19.40
N GLN A 86 -9.02 -1.98 -18.10
CA GLN A 86 -9.99 -1.12 -17.42
C GLN A 86 -10.01 0.30 -18.03
N ALA A 87 -8.85 0.89 -18.30
CA ALA A 87 -8.74 2.19 -18.94
C ALA A 87 -9.24 2.16 -20.40
N GLY A 88 -8.99 1.09 -21.15
CA GLY A 88 -9.45 0.93 -22.53
C GLY A 88 -10.96 0.78 -22.64
N VAL A 89 -11.57 -0.01 -21.75
CA VAL A 89 -13.04 -0.09 -21.64
C VAL A 89 -13.62 1.28 -21.30
N LEU A 90 -12.99 2.01 -20.36
CA LEU A 90 -13.44 3.33 -19.99
C LEU A 90 -13.29 4.34 -21.13
N TRP A 91 -12.21 4.27 -21.90
CA TRP A 91 -12.00 5.11 -23.09
C TRP A 91 -13.10 4.92 -24.12
N ILE A 92 -13.56 3.69 -24.34
CA ILE A 92 -14.65 3.37 -25.28
C ILE A 92 -16.00 3.87 -24.77
N VAL A 93 -16.30 3.67 -23.48
CA VAL A 93 -17.62 3.96 -22.91
C VAL A 93 -17.79 5.43 -22.51
N ALA A 94 -16.76 6.02 -21.91
CA ALA A 94 -16.79 7.37 -21.32
C ALA A 94 -15.37 7.97 -21.21
N PRO A 95 -14.79 8.50 -22.31
CA PRO A 95 -13.43 9.03 -22.32
C PRO A 95 -13.24 10.22 -21.35
N GLU A 96 -14.27 11.06 -21.18
CA GLU A 96 -14.28 12.19 -20.24
C GLU A 96 -14.16 11.78 -18.76
N LEU A 97 -14.42 10.51 -18.44
CA LEU A 97 -14.29 10.01 -17.08
C LEU A 97 -12.85 9.62 -16.73
N ILE A 98 -11.94 9.53 -17.70
CA ILE A 98 -10.54 9.14 -17.43
C ILE A 98 -9.81 10.17 -16.55
N PRO A 99 -9.90 11.49 -16.79
CA PRO A 99 -9.33 12.49 -15.88
C PRO A 99 -9.88 12.37 -14.46
N VAL A 100 -11.19 12.16 -14.34
CA VAL A 100 -11.87 11.96 -13.05
C VAL A 100 -11.39 10.67 -12.37
N MET A 101 -11.25 9.60 -13.12
CA MET A 101 -10.76 8.31 -12.64
C MET A 101 -9.33 8.43 -12.12
N LEU A 102 -8.44 9.11 -12.84
CA LEU A 102 -7.06 9.35 -12.39
C LEU A 102 -6.99 10.29 -11.18
N TYR A 103 -7.92 11.24 -11.06
CA TYR A 103 -8.04 12.11 -9.88
C TYR A 103 -8.41 11.33 -8.62
N PHE A 104 -9.44 10.47 -8.68
CA PHE A 104 -9.89 9.67 -7.52
C PHE A 104 -9.03 8.42 -7.27
N PHE A 105 -8.45 7.85 -8.32
CA PHE A 105 -7.64 6.64 -8.28
C PHE A 105 -6.26 6.91 -8.92
N PRO A 106 -5.38 7.64 -8.23
CA PRO A 106 -4.05 7.99 -8.76
C PRO A 106 -3.16 6.76 -9.04
N ARG A 107 -3.56 5.57 -8.55
CA ARG A 107 -2.87 4.30 -8.77
C ARG A 107 -3.41 3.47 -9.95
N ALA A 108 -4.38 4.00 -10.70
CA ALA A 108 -5.00 3.34 -11.84
C ALA A 108 -4.15 3.39 -13.11
N LEU A 109 -3.12 4.25 -13.15
CA LEU A 109 -2.14 4.24 -14.22
C LEU A 109 -1.26 2.96 -14.12
N PRO A 110 -1.00 2.25 -15.23
CA PRO A 110 -0.03 1.16 -15.24
C PRO A 110 1.37 1.68 -14.89
N SER A 111 2.12 0.92 -14.12
CA SER A 111 3.42 1.35 -13.61
C SER A 111 4.45 1.59 -14.72
N THR A 112 4.29 0.96 -15.88
CA THR A 112 5.09 1.19 -17.09
C THR A 112 4.98 2.61 -17.65
N PHE A 113 3.91 3.34 -17.32
CA PHE A 113 3.72 4.73 -17.75
C PHE A 113 4.05 5.74 -16.64
N GLU A 114 4.49 5.29 -15.46
CA GLU A 114 4.85 6.15 -14.34
C GLU A 114 6.28 6.69 -14.54
N SER A 115 6.50 7.99 -14.27
CA SER A 115 7.85 8.57 -14.26
C SER A 115 8.53 8.33 -12.92
N ASP A 116 9.87 8.40 -12.87
CA ASP A 116 10.61 8.22 -11.61
C ASP A 116 10.18 9.24 -10.53
N GLN A 117 9.91 10.48 -10.94
CA GLN A 117 9.36 11.51 -10.05
C GLN A 117 7.94 11.16 -9.58
N GLY A 118 7.11 10.58 -10.47
CA GLY A 118 5.79 10.09 -10.13
C GLY A 118 5.84 8.98 -9.08
N ALA A 119 6.75 8.02 -9.27
CA ALA A 119 6.96 6.92 -8.34
C ALA A 119 7.41 7.40 -6.95
N GLN A 120 8.33 8.37 -6.89
CA GLN A 120 8.75 8.99 -5.62
C GLN A 120 7.60 9.75 -4.94
N LYS A 121 6.83 10.56 -5.69
CA LYS A 121 5.65 11.26 -5.16
C LYS A 121 4.59 10.28 -4.64
N ARG A 122 4.38 9.16 -5.35
CA ARG A 122 3.49 8.09 -4.93
C ARG A 122 3.96 7.46 -3.62
N TYR A 123 5.25 7.16 -3.49
CA TYR A 123 5.85 6.66 -2.25
C TYR A 123 5.59 7.64 -1.09
N ALA A 124 5.90 8.93 -1.29
CA ALA A 124 5.71 9.97 -0.28
C ALA A 124 4.24 10.10 0.14
N THR A 125 3.33 10.10 -0.84
CA THR A 125 1.88 10.17 -0.63
C THR A 125 1.38 8.98 0.18
N LEU A 126 1.88 7.78 -0.13
CA LEU A 126 1.52 6.56 0.60
C LEU A 126 2.04 6.57 2.04
N CYS A 127 3.27 7.05 2.29
CA CYS A 127 3.80 7.23 3.64
C CYS A 127 2.95 8.20 4.48
N ARG A 128 2.54 9.34 3.89
CA ARG A 128 1.64 10.30 4.54
C ARG A 128 0.25 9.68 4.79
N ALA A 129 -0.28 8.94 3.82
CA ALA A 129 -1.55 8.22 3.96
C ALA A 129 -1.50 7.18 5.09
N ARG A 130 -0.36 6.51 5.29
CA ARG A 130 -0.14 5.57 6.40
C ARG A 130 -0.13 6.27 7.76
N ALA A 131 0.62 7.37 7.88
CA ALA A 131 0.64 8.17 9.11
C ALA A 131 -0.76 8.67 9.50
N THR A 132 -1.44 9.29 8.55
CA THR A 132 -2.79 9.83 8.76
C THR A 132 -3.81 8.72 9.04
N ALA A 133 -3.68 7.54 8.43
CA ALA A 133 -4.53 6.39 8.72
C ALA A 133 -4.38 5.93 10.18
N THR A 134 -3.15 5.77 10.65
CA THR A 134 -2.84 5.38 12.02
C THR A 134 -3.37 6.42 13.02
N LEU A 135 -3.04 7.70 12.83
CA LEU A 135 -3.53 8.78 13.69
C LEU A 135 -5.06 8.83 13.71
N SER A 136 -5.70 8.75 12.54
CA SER A 136 -7.17 8.75 12.46
C SER A 136 -7.83 7.55 13.15
N LEU A 137 -7.14 6.41 13.21
CA LEU A 137 -7.62 5.26 13.97
C LEU A 137 -7.51 5.52 15.47
N LEU A 138 -6.38 6.05 15.93
CA LEU A 138 -6.13 6.35 17.34
C LEU A 138 -7.12 7.38 17.88
N THR A 139 -7.31 8.50 17.16
CA THR A 139 -8.28 9.53 17.54
C THR A 139 -9.69 8.95 17.64
N LYS A 140 -10.09 8.09 16.70
CA LYS A 140 -11.41 7.42 16.75
C LYS A 140 -11.53 6.46 17.92
N LEU A 141 -10.49 5.67 18.20
CA LEU A 141 -10.49 4.78 19.37
C LEU A 141 -10.56 5.58 20.67
N GLU A 142 -9.98 6.78 20.72
CA GLU A 142 -10.07 7.70 21.84
C GLU A 142 -11.48 8.26 22.00
N GLU A 143 -12.05 8.85 20.96
CA GLU A 143 -13.43 9.37 20.94
C GLU A 143 -14.45 8.29 21.36
N ASP A 144 -14.38 7.11 20.73
CA ASP A 144 -15.31 5.99 20.99
C ASP A 144 -15.09 5.34 22.37
N SER A 145 -13.97 5.62 23.05
CA SER A 145 -13.66 5.07 24.39
C SER A 145 -14.30 5.85 25.54
N VAL A 146 -14.70 7.11 25.31
CA VAL A 146 -15.23 8.02 26.35
C VAL A 146 -16.74 7.80 26.61
N GLY A 147 -17.43 7.06 25.75
CA GLY A 147 -18.87 6.79 25.89
C GLY A 147 -19.21 5.76 26.98
N GLU A 148 -20.51 5.57 27.20
CA GLU A 148 -21.04 4.55 28.12
C GLU A 148 -21.47 3.26 27.38
N GLY A 149 -21.35 2.12 28.06
CA GLY A 149 -21.86 0.82 27.59
C GLY A 149 -20.81 -0.18 27.06
N ARG A 150 -21.28 -1.35 26.61
CA ARG A 150 -20.43 -2.50 26.22
C ARG A 150 -19.53 -2.20 25.01
N LYS A 151 -19.98 -1.35 24.08
CA LYS A 151 -19.18 -0.92 22.92
C LYS A 151 -18.00 -0.06 23.36
N ALA A 152 -18.23 0.94 24.21
CA ALA A 152 -17.18 1.82 24.72
C ALA A 152 -16.14 1.04 25.55
N LYS A 153 -16.56 0.09 26.41
CA LYS A 153 -15.63 -0.80 27.13
C LYS A 153 -14.75 -1.63 26.18
N ARG A 154 -15.32 -2.16 25.09
CA ARG A 154 -14.55 -2.90 24.07
C ARG A 154 -13.58 -1.97 23.34
N THR A 155 -13.99 -0.75 23.02
CA THR A 155 -13.12 0.23 22.36
C THR A 155 -12.02 0.76 23.27
N ALA A 156 -12.28 0.91 24.58
CA ALA A 156 -11.27 1.24 25.58
C ALA A 156 -10.16 0.17 25.64
N ALA A 157 -10.52 -1.12 25.58
CA ALA A 157 -9.53 -2.19 25.47
C ALA A 157 -8.69 -2.07 24.18
N GLN A 158 -9.31 -1.76 23.04
CA GLN A 158 -8.60 -1.54 21.77
C GLN A 158 -7.67 -0.32 21.82
N ARG A 159 -8.09 0.76 22.48
CA ARG A 159 -7.27 1.96 22.72
C ARG A 159 -6.01 1.62 23.52
N LEU A 160 -6.12 0.83 24.59
CA LEU A 160 -4.98 0.43 25.40
C LEU A 160 -3.95 -0.37 24.58
N LEU A 161 -4.41 -1.33 23.77
CA LEU A 161 -3.54 -2.09 22.87
C LEU A 161 -2.86 -1.18 21.84
N ALA A 162 -3.59 -0.19 21.32
CA ALA A 162 -3.03 0.77 20.38
C ALA A 162 -1.95 1.66 21.04
N ILE A 163 -2.14 2.09 22.29
CA ILE A 163 -1.12 2.82 23.05
C ILE A 163 0.10 1.95 23.30
N GLN A 164 -0.08 0.68 23.67
CA GLN A 164 1.03 -0.27 23.83
C GLN A 164 1.83 -0.43 22.54
N MET A 165 1.13 -0.60 21.40
CA MET A 165 1.74 -0.62 20.08
C MET A 165 2.60 0.62 19.79
N LEU A 166 2.10 1.81 20.13
CA LEU A 166 2.85 3.05 19.93
C LEU A 166 4.11 3.12 20.80
N LYS A 167 4.11 2.52 21.99
CA LYS A 167 5.28 2.49 22.87
C LYS A 167 6.35 1.52 22.41
N THR A 168 6.00 0.54 21.57
CA THR A 168 6.98 -0.41 21.03
C THR A 168 8.01 0.28 20.13
N LYS A 169 9.27 -0.10 20.27
CA LYS A 169 10.39 0.41 19.44
C LYS A 169 10.68 -0.49 18.26
N SER A 170 10.42 -1.78 18.38
CA SER A 170 10.63 -2.80 17.35
C SER A 170 9.30 -3.33 16.79
N ILE A 171 9.31 -3.72 15.52
CA ILE A 171 8.21 -4.44 14.86
C ILE A 171 7.98 -5.81 15.50
N ALA A 172 9.02 -6.41 16.10
CA ALA A 172 8.91 -7.69 16.81
C ALA A 172 8.04 -7.56 18.07
N ASP A 173 8.30 -6.53 18.88
CA ASP A 173 7.58 -6.29 20.15
C ASP A 173 6.12 -5.90 19.90
N ALA A 174 5.82 -5.35 18.72
CA ALA A 174 4.47 -5.02 18.28
C ALA A 174 3.55 -6.24 18.11
N ALA A 175 4.08 -7.46 18.00
CA ALA A 175 3.23 -8.66 17.90
C ALA A 175 2.45 -8.94 19.20
N ALA A 176 3.03 -8.64 20.37
CA ALA A 176 2.43 -8.94 21.68
C ALA A 176 1.08 -8.24 21.94
N PRO A 177 0.94 -6.90 21.79
CA PRO A 177 -0.36 -6.23 21.96
C PRO A 177 -1.37 -6.60 20.85
N MET A 178 -0.94 -7.20 19.74
CA MET A 178 -1.83 -7.58 18.63
C MET A 178 -2.38 -9.01 18.73
N GLN A 179 -1.90 -9.83 19.68
CA GLN A 179 -2.28 -11.24 19.85
C GLN A 179 -3.80 -11.51 19.72
N PRO A 180 -4.72 -10.72 20.32
CA PRO A 180 -6.17 -10.96 20.21
C PRO A 180 -6.72 -10.90 18.78
N PHE A 181 -6.03 -10.19 17.89
CA PHE A 181 -6.42 -10.05 16.48
C PHE A 181 -5.75 -11.07 15.58
N LEU A 182 -4.62 -11.64 15.99
CA LEU A 182 -3.85 -12.59 15.19
C LEU A 182 -4.57 -13.93 15.02
N PHE A 183 -5.30 -14.37 16.05
CA PHE A 183 -5.99 -15.65 16.05
C PHE A 183 -7.44 -15.52 15.58
N PRO A 184 -7.84 -16.28 14.54
CA PRO A 184 -9.24 -16.36 14.18
C PRO A 184 -10.01 -17.18 15.22
N SER A 185 -11.16 -16.69 15.67
CA SER A 185 -12.07 -17.44 16.55
C SER A 185 -12.72 -18.66 15.87
N THR A 186 -12.55 -18.79 14.55
CA THR A 186 -13.08 -19.87 13.72
C THR A 186 -11.93 -20.64 13.10
N PRO A 187 -12.05 -21.97 12.92
CA PRO A 187 -11.02 -22.77 12.27
C PRO A 187 -10.70 -22.20 10.88
N PRO A 188 -9.43 -22.23 10.45
CA PRO A 188 -9.03 -21.68 9.17
C PRO A 188 -9.76 -22.42 8.04
N PRO A 189 -10.26 -21.70 7.02
CA PRO A 189 -10.93 -22.36 5.90
C PRO A 189 -9.92 -23.22 5.13
N LYS A 190 -10.38 -24.36 4.58
CA LYS A 190 -9.57 -25.24 3.70
C LYS A 190 -9.08 -24.52 2.43
N ARG A 191 -9.78 -23.46 2.01
CA ARG A 191 -9.43 -22.67 0.81
C ARG A 191 -8.14 -21.87 1.06
N GLN A 192 -7.35 -21.64 0.02
CA GLN A 192 -6.10 -20.88 0.08
C GLN A 192 -6.21 -19.51 -0.63
N GLY A 193 -5.13 -18.73 -0.60
CA GLY A 193 -5.02 -17.44 -1.27
C GLY A 193 -6.09 -16.43 -0.83
N LYS A 194 -6.62 -15.68 -1.81
CA LYS A 194 -7.63 -14.62 -1.57
C LYS A 194 -8.83 -15.07 -0.74
N ALA A 195 -9.33 -16.29 -0.97
CA ALA A 195 -10.51 -16.79 -0.26
C ALA A 195 -10.24 -16.96 1.25
N ARG A 196 -9.04 -17.43 1.61
CA ARG A 196 -8.58 -17.49 3.01
C ARG A 196 -8.42 -16.10 3.59
N ALA A 197 -7.77 -15.21 2.85
CA ALA A 197 -7.58 -13.82 3.25
C ALA A 197 -8.92 -13.12 3.55
N LEU A 198 -9.93 -13.28 2.69
CA LEU A 198 -11.27 -12.73 2.89
C LEU A 198 -11.93 -13.27 4.16
N ALA A 199 -11.86 -14.58 4.41
CA ALA A 199 -12.40 -15.18 5.62
C ALA A 199 -11.68 -14.68 6.88
N ALA A 200 -10.35 -14.54 6.81
CA ALA A 200 -9.52 -14.06 7.90
C ALA A 200 -9.87 -12.63 8.31
N ILE A 201 -10.10 -11.73 7.34
CA ILE A 201 -10.39 -10.32 7.63
C ILE A 201 -11.88 -10.03 7.91
N LYS A 202 -12.81 -10.88 7.46
CA LYS A 202 -14.27 -10.70 7.62
C LYS A 202 -14.71 -10.36 9.06
N PRO A 203 -14.22 -11.03 10.12
CA PRO A 203 -14.63 -10.75 11.50
C PRO A 203 -13.95 -9.53 12.13
N LEU A 204 -13.01 -8.86 11.44
CA LEU A 204 -12.31 -7.71 12.00
C LEU A 204 -13.24 -6.49 12.15
N PRO A 205 -13.06 -5.66 13.19
CA PRO A 205 -13.72 -4.37 13.34
C PRO A 205 -13.62 -3.50 12.08
N GLN A 206 -14.71 -2.82 11.71
CA GLN A 206 -14.74 -1.91 10.55
C GLN A 206 -13.68 -0.80 10.60
N PRO A 207 -13.36 -0.18 11.76
CA PRO A 207 -12.27 0.80 11.83
C PRO A 207 -10.92 0.21 11.39
N LEU A 208 -10.58 -0.99 11.88
CA LEU A 208 -9.34 -1.69 11.50
C LEU A 208 -9.31 -2.03 10.01
N LEU A 209 -10.42 -2.49 9.44
CA LEU A 209 -10.51 -2.74 8.01
C LEU A 209 -10.30 -1.49 7.17
N LYS A 210 -10.93 -0.36 7.56
CA LYS A 210 -10.77 0.92 6.87
C LYS A 210 -9.32 1.40 6.96
N THR A 211 -8.68 1.29 8.11
CA THR A 211 -7.26 1.63 8.30
C THR A 211 -6.37 0.73 7.45
N GLY A 212 -6.60 -0.59 7.46
CA GLY A 212 -5.87 -1.55 6.63
C GLY A 212 -5.94 -1.21 5.14
N CYS A 213 -7.11 -0.82 4.63
CA CYS A 213 -7.25 -0.34 3.25
C CYS A 213 -6.42 0.93 2.98
N LYS A 214 -6.42 1.90 3.91
CA LYS A 214 -5.58 3.11 3.75
C LYS A 214 -4.09 2.79 3.76
N LEU A 215 -3.64 1.80 4.56
CA LEU A 215 -2.22 1.38 4.62
C LEU A 215 -1.69 0.86 3.28
N ILE A 216 -2.55 0.26 2.46
CA ILE A 216 -2.21 -0.20 1.10
C ILE A 216 -2.46 0.86 0.03
N GLY A 217 -2.83 2.08 0.42
CA GLY A 217 -3.06 3.20 -0.49
C GLY A 217 -4.45 3.23 -1.11
N LEU A 218 -5.43 2.50 -0.55
CA LEU A 218 -6.82 2.65 -0.95
C LEU A 218 -7.47 3.78 -0.14
N SER A 219 -7.56 4.95 -0.77
CA SER A 219 -8.27 6.13 -0.29
C SER A 219 -9.53 6.38 -1.14
N GLY A 220 -10.42 7.26 -0.66
CA GLY A 220 -11.62 7.67 -1.39
C GLY A 220 -12.90 6.85 -1.16
N PRO A 221 -14.02 7.24 -1.77
CA PRO A 221 -15.33 6.63 -1.58
C PRO A 221 -15.44 5.29 -2.34
N ILE A 222 -14.79 4.25 -1.81
CA ILE A 222 -14.82 2.90 -2.39
C ILE A 222 -15.91 2.05 -1.71
N PRO A 223 -16.76 1.33 -2.48
CA PRO A 223 -17.72 0.38 -1.94
C PRO A 223 -17.08 -0.65 -0.99
N GLY A 224 -17.78 -0.98 0.10
CA GLY A 224 -17.30 -1.88 1.15
C GLY A 224 -16.78 -3.24 0.66
N PRO A 225 -17.48 -3.95 -0.25
CA PRO A 225 -17.01 -5.23 -0.80
C PRO A 225 -15.69 -5.11 -1.57
N ILE A 226 -15.53 -4.04 -2.35
CA ILE A 226 -14.32 -3.77 -3.13
C ILE A 226 -13.14 -3.53 -2.18
N ARG A 227 -13.32 -2.71 -1.14
CA ARG A 227 -12.29 -2.48 -0.11
C ARG A 227 -11.78 -3.79 0.52
N ARG A 228 -12.70 -4.66 0.92
CA ARG A 228 -12.35 -5.97 1.51
C ARG A 228 -11.66 -6.88 0.51
N SER A 229 -12.16 -6.93 -0.73
CA SER A 229 -11.55 -7.70 -1.81
C SER A 229 -10.13 -7.26 -2.10
N SER A 230 -9.88 -5.95 -2.20
CA SER A 230 -8.55 -5.40 -2.47
C SER A 230 -7.59 -5.63 -1.31
N LEU A 231 -8.03 -5.45 -0.06
CA LEU A 231 -7.20 -5.77 1.11
C LEU A 231 -6.87 -7.28 1.17
N ALA A 232 -7.85 -8.15 0.93
CA ALA A 232 -7.63 -9.59 0.90
C ALA A 232 -6.70 -10.03 -0.24
N ASN A 233 -6.83 -9.42 -1.42
CA ASN A 233 -5.91 -9.64 -2.53
C ASN A 233 -4.47 -9.29 -2.13
N HIS A 234 -4.26 -8.09 -1.59
CA HIS A 234 -2.95 -7.62 -1.15
C HIS A 234 -2.31 -8.56 -0.12
N LEU A 235 -3.08 -8.95 0.90
CA LEU A 235 -2.59 -9.87 1.94
C LEU A 235 -2.26 -11.25 1.37
N ALA A 236 -3.08 -11.78 0.45
CA ALA A 236 -2.79 -13.07 -0.20
C ALA A 236 -1.52 -13.00 -1.06
N GLN A 237 -1.35 -11.90 -1.81
CA GLN A 237 -0.13 -11.65 -2.61
C GLN A 237 1.10 -11.57 -1.72
N LEU A 238 1.03 -10.87 -0.58
CA LEU A 238 2.15 -10.81 0.38
C LEU A 238 2.51 -12.18 0.95
N VAL A 239 1.54 -13.04 1.25
CA VAL A 239 1.80 -14.41 1.73
C VAL A 239 2.60 -15.21 0.69
N GLU A 240 2.16 -15.15 -0.57
CA GLU A 240 2.83 -15.86 -1.67
C GLU A 240 4.22 -15.27 -1.95
N GLU A 241 4.34 -13.95 -1.98
CA GLU A 241 5.59 -13.25 -2.21
C GLU A 241 6.62 -13.50 -1.10
N ASP A 242 6.19 -13.46 0.17
CA ASP A 242 7.08 -13.76 1.31
C ASP A 242 7.62 -15.18 1.26
N ALA A 243 6.84 -16.15 0.76
CA ALA A 243 7.30 -17.53 0.61
C ALA A 243 8.43 -17.64 -0.43
N ILE A 244 8.36 -16.85 -1.51
CA ILE A 244 9.38 -16.80 -2.56
C ILE A 244 10.59 -15.98 -2.10
N LEU A 245 10.38 -14.85 -1.41
CA LEU A 245 11.48 -14.02 -0.91
C LEU A 245 12.35 -14.77 0.09
N ARG A 246 11.80 -15.68 0.88
CA ARG A 246 12.59 -16.47 1.85
C ARG A 246 13.63 -17.39 1.26
N ARG A 247 13.35 -17.94 0.09
CA ARG A 247 14.33 -18.76 -0.65
C ARG A 247 15.23 -17.90 -1.54
N THR A 248 15.01 -16.59 -1.58
CA THR A 248 15.73 -15.64 -2.43
C THR A 248 16.80 -14.93 -1.59
N GLN A 249 18.02 -14.84 -2.11
CA GLN A 249 19.05 -14.04 -1.47
C GLN A 249 18.76 -12.54 -1.67
N LEU A 250 18.41 -11.83 -0.59
CA LEU A 250 17.95 -10.43 -0.66
C LEU A 250 18.97 -9.46 -1.29
N SER A 251 20.27 -9.78 -1.25
CA SER A 251 21.33 -8.97 -1.87
C SER A 251 21.34 -9.03 -3.40
N THR A 252 20.65 -10.01 -3.99
CA THR A 252 20.53 -10.16 -5.47
C THR A 252 19.38 -9.34 -6.06
N LEU A 253 18.49 -8.82 -5.21
CA LEU A 253 17.34 -8.02 -5.65
C LEU A 253 17.81 -6.68 -6.20
N SER A 254 17.23 -6.27 -7.31
CA SER A 254 17.42 -4.91 -7.82
C SER A 254 16.83 -3.88 -6.85
N ARG A 255 17.33 -2.64 -6.89
CA ARG A 255 16.83 -1.57 -6.02
C ARG A 255 15.33 -1.33 -6.18
N SER A 256 14.81 -1.39 -7.41
CA SER A 256 13.38 -1.20 -7.67
C SER A 256 12.53 -2.32 -7.06
N GLU A 257 12.97 -3.58 -7.20
CA GLU A 257 12.34 -4.74 -6.59
C GLU A 257 12.34 -4.68 -5.06
N LEU A 258 13.45 -4.25 -4.46
CA LEU A 258 13.60 -4.10 -3.02
C LEU A 258 12.71 -2.99 -2.48
N VAL A 259 12.67 -1.84 -3.16
CA VAL A 259 11.79 -0.72 -2.80
C VAL A 259 10.32 -1.12 -2.93
N ASP A 260 9.92 -1.77 -4.02
CA ASP A 260 8.54 -2.23 -4.22
C ASP A 260 8.15 -3.26 -3.13
N ALA A 261 9.02 -4.24 -2.83
CA ALA A 261 8.78 -5.23 -1.78
C ALA A 261 8.58 -4.60 -0.40
N CYS A 262 9.42 -3.63 -0.04
CA CYS A 262 9.33 -2.90 1.22
C CYS A 262 8.07 -2.01 1.25
N LEU A 263 7.78 -1.32 0.14
CA LEU A 263 6.61 -0.46 0.00
C LEU A 263 5.34 -1.27 0.22
N ASP A 264 5.19 -2.44 -0.37
CA ASP A 264 4.01 -3.30 -0.24
C ASP A 264 3.76 -3.76 1.21
N ARG A 265 4.82 -3.87 2.01
CA ARG A 265 4.78 -4.28 3.43
C ARG A 265 4.66 -3.12 4.41
N GLY A 266 4.70 -1.88 3.94
CA GLY A 266 4.71 -0.73 4.85
C GLY A 266 6.07 -0.40 5.46
N ILE A 267 7.15 -0.94 4.89
CA ILE A 267 8.51 -0.84 5.42
C ILE A 267 9.25 0.32 4.75
N GLY A 268 10.08 1.02 5.54
CA GLY A 268 11.05 1.98 5.05
C GLY A 268 10.52 3.40 4.89
N SER A 269 11.45 4.32 4.63
CA SER A 269 11.24 5.72 4.30
C SER A 269 11.81 6.03 2.91
N LEU A 270 11.49 7.20 2.36
CA LEU A 270 12.03 7.66 1.06
C LEU A 270 13.57 7.65 1.00
N GLU A 271 14.21 7.80 2.15
CA GLU A 271 15.66 7.94 2.30
C GLU A 271 16.36 6.63 2.68
N SER A 272 15.61 5.53 2.81
CA SER A 272 16.18 4.26 3.24
C SER A 272 17.20 3.75 2.22
N THR A 273 18.40 3.40 2.70
CA THR A 273 19.44 2.79 1.86
C THR A 273 19.12 1.33 1.55
N ASP A 274 19.70 0.78 0.48
CA ASP A 274 19.45 -0.61 0.08
C ASP A 274 19.80 -1.60 1.21
N ALA A 275 20.88 -1.35 1.96
CA ALA A 275 21.25 -2.16 3.13
C ALA A 275 20.21 -2.10 4.27
N GLN A 276 19.63 -0.92 4.52
CA GLN A 276 18.57 -0.75 5.51
C GLN A 276 17.29 -1.46 5.08
N LEU A 277 16.90 -1.32 3.80
CA LEU A 277 15.74 -1.99 3.24
C LEU A 277 15.88 -3.52 3.30
N GLN A 278 17.05 -4.06 2.93
CA GLN A 278 17.35 -5.50 3.06
C GLN A 278 17.25 -5.97 4.51
N ARG A 279 17.80 -5.21 5.46
CA ARG A 279 17.72 -5.54 6.89
C ARG A 279 16.28 -5.58 7.37
N HIS A 280 15.50 -4.53 7.09
CA HIS A 280 14.10 -4.46 7.51
C HIS A 280 13.25 -5.55 6.85
N LEU A 281 13.48 -5.86 5.57
CA LEU A 281 12.80 -6.94 4.87
C LEU A 281 13.17 -8.31 5.45
N SER A 282 14.43 -8.53 5.81
CA SER A 282 14.87 -9.75 6.51
C SER A 282 14.16 -9.90 7.86
N THR A 283 14.14 -8.85 8.69
CA THR A 283 13.39 -8.85 9.96
C THR A 283 11.92 -9.14 9.74
N TRP A 284 11.28 -8.52 8.74
CA TRP A 284 9.89 -8.80 8.38
C TRP A 284 9.68 -10.30 8.10
N LEU A 285 10.49 -10.88 7.22
CA LEU A 285 10.36 -12.27 6.78
C LEU A 285 10.55 -13.25 7.93
N GLN A 286 11.41 -12.94 8.91
CA GLN A 286 11.58 -13.71 10.13
C GLN A 286 10.32 -13.65 11.02
N LEU A 287 9.74 -12.46 11.19
CA LEU A 287 8.56 -12.27 12.04
C LEU A 287 7.29 -12.91 11.48
N VAL A 288 7.09 -12.86 10.16
CA VAL A 288 5.90 -13.46 9.52
C VAL A 288 6.08 -14.95 9.21
N HIS A 289 7.06 -15.61 9.83
CA HIS A 289 7.32 -17.05 9.67
C HIS A 289 6.15 -17.88 10.17
N PRO A 290 5.53 -18.73 9.31
CA PRO A 290 4.55 -19.70 9.78
C PRO A 290 5.25 -20.60 10.78
N GLN A 291 4.88 -20.47 12.05
CA GLN A 291 5.27 -21.44 13.06
C GLN A 291 4.47 -22.71 12.80
N GLN A 292 5.13 -23.88 12.82
CA GLN A 292 4.48 -25.18 12.64
C GLN A 292 3.77 -25.64 13.93
N THR A 293 3.07 -24.72 14.60
CA THR A 293 2.34 -24.97 15.84
C THR A 293 0.85 -24.96 15.58
N THR A 294 0.09 -25.76 16.35
CA THR A 294 -1.37 -25.81 16.27
C THR A 294 -2.01 -24.45 16.57
N ASP A 295 -1.33 -23.61 17.35
CA ASP A 295 -1.75 -22.26 17.73
C ASP A 295 -1.06 -21.17 16.88
N ALA A 296 -0.70 -21.46 15.63
CA ALA A 296 -0.08 -20.46 14.78
C ALA A 296 -1.07 -19.33 14.40
N PRO A 297 -0.62 -18.06 14.41
CA PRO A 297 -1.46 -16.93 14.02
C PRO A 297 -1.88 -17.05 12.54
N ASP A 298 -3.07 -16.51 12.19
CA ASP A 298 -3.48 -16.52 10.78
C ASP A 298 -2.50 -15.68 9.94
N PRO A 299 -1.94 -16.22 8.84
CA PRO A 299 -0.86 -15.57 8.09
C PRO A 299 -1.27 -14.23 7.48
N HIS A 300 -2.56 -14.00 7.18
CA HIS A 300 -3.04 -12.75 6.61
C HIS A 300 -3.23 -11.70 7.70
N ARG A 301 -3.72 -12.11 8.87
CA ARG A 301 -3.87 -11.20 10.02
C ARG A 301 -2.52 -10.79 10.60
N LEU A 302 -1.57 -11.72 10.67
CA LEU A 302 -0.19 -11.43 11.07
C LEU A 302 0.43 -10.39 10.14
N ARG A 303 0.30 -10.54 8.82
CA ARG A 303 0.80 -9.53 7.87
C ARG A 303 0.09 -8.21 8.04
N LEU A 304 -1.23 -8.18 8.17
CA LEU A 304 -1.96 -6.93 8.41
C LEU A 304 -1.49 -6.21 9.68
N ALA A 305 -1.27 -6.96 10.76
CA ALA A 305 -0.73 -6.48 12.03
C ALA A 305 0.69 -5.92 11.86
N MET A 306 1.58 -6.70 11.26
CA MET A 306 2.96 -6.26 11.00
C MET A 306 3.03 -5.08 10.05
N MET A 307 2.14 -4.98 9.05
CA MET A 307 2.06 -3.80 8.15
C MET A 307 1.71 -2.54 8.94
N ALA A 308 0.78 -2.64 9.91
CA ALA A 308 0.44 -1.52 10.77
C ALA A 308 1.62 -1.13 11.68
N ALA A 309 2.33 -2.11 12.24
CA ALA A 309 3.54 -1.89 13.04
C ALA A 309 4.65 -1.21 12.21
N SER A 310 4.98 -1.75 11.03
CA SER A 310 5.95 -1.19 10.10
C SER A 310 5.58 0.23 9.67
N ALA A 311 4.30 0.49 9.43
CA ALA A 311 3.82 1.83 9.11
C ALA A 311 4.06 2.81 10.27
N ILE A 312 3.80 2.42 11.52
CA ILE A 312 4.10 3.24 12.71
C ILE A 312 5.61 3.51 12.80
N THR A 313 6.44 2.48 12.71
CA THR A 313 7.90 2.60 12.76
C THR A 313 8.43 3.52 11.65
N ALA A 314 7.93 3.36 10.42
CA ALA A 314 8.30 4.19 9.28
C ALA A 314 7.94 5.66 9.49
N THR A 315 6.78 5.93 10.09
CA THR A 315 6.35 7.31 10.41
C THR A 315 7.17 7.93 11.52
N ARG A 316 7.64 7.14 12.50
CA ARG A 316 8.61 7.58 13.50
C ARG A 316 9.98 7.86 12.89
N SER A 317 10.41 7.09 11.90
CA SER A 317 11.72 7.29 11.27
C SER A 317 11.74 8.36 10.17
N ALA A 318 10.61 8.95 9.76
CA ALA A 318 10.57 9.94 8.68
C ALA A 318 10.94 11.36 9.15
N PRO A 319 11.94 12.03 8.55
CA PRO A 319 12.39 13.38 8.97
C PRO A 319 11.32 14.46 8.76
N GLU A 320 10.52 14.36 7.68
CA GLU A 320 9.42 15.29 7.40
C GLU A 320 8.25 15.22 8.41
N MET A 321 8.20 14.19 9.26
CA MET A 321 7.10 13.95 10.20
C MET A 321 7.50 14.31 11.63
N ALA A 322 8.05 15.52 11.82
CA ALA A 322 8.50 16.02 13.12
C ALA A 322 7.38 16.01 14.19
N LEU A 323 6.15 16.39 13.83
CA LEU A 323 5.01 16.41 14.75
C LEU A 323 4.57 14.99 15.20
N PRO A 324 4.33 14.01 14.30
CA PRO A 324 4.08 12.64 14.71
C PRO A 324 5.23 12.03 15.50
N ARG A 325 6.49 12.33 15.17
CA ARG A 325 7.65 11.90 15.97
C ARG A 325 7.54 12.33 17.43
N LEU A 326 7.16 13.58 17.69
CA LEU A 326 6.96 14.11 19.05
C LEU A 326 5.84 13.37 19.81
N LEU A 327 4.76 12.97 19.12
CA LEU A 327 3.68 12.17 19.71
C LEU A 327 4.13 10.75 20.10
N PHE A 328 5.22 10.24 19.52
CA PHE A 328 5.70 8.86 19.73
C PHE A 328 6.94 8.76 20.62
N THR A 329 7.48 9.86 21.12
CA THR A 329 8.67 9.91 22.01
C THR A 329 8.35 10.05 23.50
N GLY A 330 7.06 10.09 23.87
CA GLY A 330 6.60 10.18 25.26
C GLY A 330 6.58 8.87 26.03
#